data_AF-A0A0F9MZL2-F1
#
_entry.id   AF-A0A0F9MZL2-F1
#
_cell.length_a   1.000
_cell.length_b   1.000
_cell.length_c   1.000
_cell.angle_alpha   90.00
_cell.angle_beta   90.00
_cell.angle_gamma   90.00
#
_symmetry.space_group_name_H-M   'P 1'
#
loop_
_entity.id
_entity.type
_entity.pdbx_description
1 polymer ?
#
loop_
_entity_poly.entity_id
_entity_poly.type
_entity_poly.pdbx_seq_one_letter_code
_entity_poly.pdbx_strand_id
1 'polypeptide(L)' 'EGKRMGHAGAIISGDFGTAQGKIKALENAGALIADTPWDIPKLISDLH' A
#
# COMPACT_ATOMS: atom_id res chain seq x y z
N GLU A 1 -7.84 -12.83 -14.73
CA GLU A 1 -8.34 -11.60 -15.38
C GLU A 1 -7.81 -10.38 -14.62
N GLY A 2 -7.03 -9.52 -15.28
CA GLY A 2 -6.39 -8.36 -14.65
C GLY A 2 -7.35 -7.18 -14.54
N LYS A 3 -7.65 -6.75 -13.31
CA LYS A 3 -8.49 -5.57 -13.04
C LYS A 3 -7.68 -4.30 -13.29
N ARG A 4 -7.88 -3.66 -14.46
CA ARG A 4 -7.30 -2.33 -14.75
C ARG A 4 -7.97 -1.29 -13.85
N MET A 5 -7.22 -0.77 -12.88
CA MET A 5 -7.70 0.25 -11.94
C MET A 5 -7.33 1.66 -12.44
N GLY A 6 -8.07 2.22 -13.39
CA GLY A 6 -8.13 3.68 -13.69
C GLY A 6 -6.87 4.40 -14.23
N HIS A 7 -5.67 4.14 -13.72
CA HIS A 7 -4.39 4.68 -14.20
C HIS A 7 -3.71 3.69 -15.16
N ALA A 8 -3.09 4.19 -16.24
CA ALA A 8 -2.40 3.36 -17.23
C ALA A 8 -1.30 2.45 -16.61
N GLY A 9 -0.75 2.84 -15.45
CA GLY A 9 0.25 2.06 -14.70
C GLY A 9 -0.32 1.20 -13.56
N ALA A 10 -1.62 1.23 -13.28
CA ALA A 10 -2.23 0.43 -12.22
C ALA A 10 -2.58 -0.98 -12.75
N ILE A 11 -1.54 -1.74 -13.07
CA ILE A 11 -1.62 -3.13 -13.52
C ILE A 11 -1.01 -4.03 -12.43
N ILE A 12 -1.78 -5.02 -11.99
CA ILE A 12 -1.29 -6.14 -11.18
C ILE A 12 -0.97 -7.27 -12.16
N SER A 13 0.31 -7.62 -12.32
CA SER A 13 0.77 -8.66 -13.26
C SER A 13 1.34 -9.84 -12.47
N GLY A 14 0.57 -10.93 -12.35
CA GLY A 14 0.97 -12.11 -11.57
C GLY A 14 1.10 -11.80 -10.07
N ASP A 15 2.11 -12.36 -9.40
CA ASP A 15 2.48 -12.02 -8.01
C ASP A 15 3.22 -10.67 -7.87
N PHE A 16 3.65 -10.08 -8.99
CA PHE A 16 4.34 -8.80 -9.01
C PHE A 16 3.34 -7.64 -8.98
N GLY A 17 3.46 -6.80 -7.96
CA GLY A 17 2.60 -5.62 -7.77
C GLY A 17 1.35 -5.86 -6.94
N THR A 18 1.23 -7.02 -6.27
CA THR A 18 0.18 -7.25 -5.27
C THR A 18 0.27 -6.21 -4.14
N ALA A 19 -0.88 -5.85 -3.58
CA ALA A 19 -0.94 -4.92 -2.44
C ALA A 19 -0.11 -5.44 -1.25
N GLN A 20 -0.24 -6.73 -0.95
CA GLN A 20 0.50 -7.38 0.14
C GLN A 20 2.01 -7.32 -0.04
N GLY A 21 2.52 -7.55 -1.27
CA GLY A 21 3.95 -7.46 -1.54
C GLY A 21 4.49 -6.05 -1.32
N LYS A 22 3.74 -5.03 -1.71
CA LYS A 22 4.11 -3.62 -1.49
C LYS A 22 4.08 -3.24 -0.02
N ILE A 23 3.04 -3.66 0.71
CA ILE A 23 2.90 -3.43 2.16
C ILE A 23 4.13 -4.00 2.88
N LYS A 24 4.44 -5.28 2.68
CA LYS A 24 5.58 -5.94 3.35
C LYS A 24 6.92 -5.27 3.04
N ALA A 25 7.12 -4.82 1.81
CA ALA A 25 8.34 -4.11 1.42
C ALA A 25 8.47 -2.75 2.13
N LEU A 26 7.36 -2.01 2.26
CA LEU A 26 7.32 -0.73 2.96
C LEU A 26 7.49 -0.89 4.47
N GLU A 27 6.85 -1.90 5.08
CA GLU A 27 7.03 -2.24 6.50
C GLU A 27 8.49 -2.58 6.82
N ASN A 28 9.13 -3.42 6.00
CA ASN A 28 10.54 -3.78 6.15
C ASN A 28 11.48 -2.58 6.01
N ALA A 29 11.07 -1.55 5.28
CA ALA A 29 11.80 -0.29 5.16
C ALA A 29 11.55 0.68 6.34
N GLY A 30 10.72 0.28 7.31
CA GLY A 30 10.35 1.09 8.47
C GLY A 30 9.24 2.11 8.20
N ALA A 31 8.50 1.98 7.09
CA ALA A 31 7.35 2.83 6.84
C ALA A 31 6.15 2.42 7.70
N LEU A 32 5.40 3.42 8.18
CA LEU A 32 4.10 3.20 8.80
C LEU A 32 3.05 2.90 7.72
N ILE A 33 2.26 1.85 7.93
CA ILE A 33 1.22 1.43 6.98
C ILE A 33 -0.15 1.75 7.56
N ALA A 34 -0.96 2.46 6.78
CA ALA A 34 -2.37 2.68 7.03
C ALA A 34 -3.19 1.68 6.19
N ASP A 35 -4.05 0.89 6.82
CA ASP A 35 -4.97 -0.01 6.10
C ASP A 35 -6.05 0.78 5.36
N THR A 36 -6.42 1.94 5.90
CA THR A 36 -7.42 2.82 5.32
C THR A 36 -6.99 4.29 5.37
N PRO A 37 -7.54 5.17 4.51
CA PRO A 37 -7.20 6.60 4.52
C PRO A 37 -7.48 7.28 5.86
N TRP A 38 -8.43 6.78 6.66
CA TRP A 38 -8.81 7.34 7.96
C TRP A 38 -7.84 6.97 9.08
N ASP A 39 -6.94 6.01 8.89
CA ASP A 39 -5.91 5.66 9.88
C ASP A 39 -4.71 6.61 9.83
N ILE A 40 -4.54 7.36 8.73
CA ILE A 40 -3.40 8.28 8.53
C ILE A 40 -3.29 9.32 9.66
N PRO A 41 -4.36 10.02 10.09
CA PRO A 41 -4.27 11.00 11.18
C PRO A 41 -3.80 10.36 12.50
N LYS A 42 -4.24 9.13 12.79
CA LYS A 42 -3.85 8.40 13.99
C LYS A 42 -2.37 8.04 13.95
N LEU A 43 -1.88 7.49 12.84
CA LEU A 43 -0.46 7.14 12.67
C LEU A 43 0.46 8.35 12.82
N ILE A 44 0.05 9.51 12.30
CA ILE A 44 0.82 10.76 12.45
C ILE A 44 0.79 11.25 13.90
N SER A 45 -0.35 11.10 14.59
CA SER A 45 -0.46 11.47 16.00
C SER A 45 0.40 10.61 16.92
N ASP A 46 0.54 9.31 16.62
CA ASP A 46 1.30 8.34 17.43
C ASP A 46 2.83 8.47 17.24
N LEU A 47 3.29 9.32 16.30
CA LEU A 47 4.72 9.63 16.08
C LEU A 47 5.28 10.71 17.02
N HIS A 48 4.43 11.38 17.81
CA HIS A 48 4.81 12.40 18.79
C HIS A 48 5.16 11.79 20.16
#